data_AF-A0A5D0TK28-F1
#
_entry.id   AF-A0A5D0TK28-F1
#
_cell.length_a   1.000
_cell.length_b   1.000
_cell.length_c   1.000
_cell.angle_alpha   90.00
_cell.angle_beta   90.00
_cell.angle_gamma   90.00
#
_symmetry.space_group_name_H-M   'P 1'
#
loop_
_entity.id
_entity.type
_entity.pdbx_description
1 polymer ?
#
loop_
_entity_poly.entity_id
_entity_poly.type
_entity_poly.pdbx_seq_one_letter_code
_entity_poly.pdbx_strand_id
1 'polypeptide(L)'
;MKSIFLVFIIIFSVSLSFAFSVMYVSWYDSELADFKERFEKNVGKTATSTNYMVYLSSSVSEFVELSGLPHWVLAGVRNGKIFLQPLSLHESLATTLAHELTHLELQAYELDYWIEEGLACIVAKNWENRTLTPLNDIEGVNPKDLDYYQYQNYSYTCWMKVSKLLENGSFSDLLELSRMNKQKLQ
;
A
#
# COMPACT_ATOMS: atom_id res chain seq x y z
N MET A 1 -56.77 37.23 -9.92
CA MET A 1 -56.41 36.66 -8.61
C MET A 1 -55.18 35.79 -8.80
N LYS A 2 -54.12 36.08 -8.04
CA LYS A 2 -52.79 35.46 -8.14
C LYS A 2 -52.83 34.09 -7.45
N SER A 3 -52.52 33.02 -8.17
CA SER A 3 -52.31 31.70 -7.58
C SER A 3 -50.87 31.57 -7.11
N ILE A 4 -50.74 31.21 -5.83
CA ILE A 4 -49.50 31.10 -5.07
C ILE A 4 -48.77 29.79 -5.44
N PHE A 5 -47.44 29.89 -5.47
CA PHE A 5 -46.44 28.87 -5.73
C PHE A 5 -46.56 27.59 -4.88
N LEU A 6 -46.10 26.46 -5.44
CA LEU A 6 -45.50 25.39 -4.66
C LEU A 6 -44.34 24.80 -5.48
N VAL A 7 -43.15 25.38 -5.31
CA VAL A 7 -41.89 24.77 -5.77
C VAL A 7 -41.55 23.70 -4.75
N PHE A 8 -41.60 22.44 -5.17
CA PHE A 8 -40.97 21.35 -4.46
C PHE A 8 -39.45 21.53 -4.58
N ILE A 9 -38.82 22.05 -3.53
CA ILE A 9 -37.38 21.88 -3.34
C ILE A 9 -37.20 20.43 -2.90
N ILE A 10 -36.77 19.57 -3.83
CA ILE A 10 -36.23 18.26 -3.49
C ILE A 10 -34.91 18.53 -2.78
N ILE A 11 -34.93 18.52 -1.45
CA ILE A 11 -33.70 18.49 -0.66
C ILE A 11 -33.16 17.06 -0.78
N PHE A 12 -32.26 16.83 -1.75
CA PHE A 12 -31.37 15.68 -1.68
C PHE A 12 -30.36 15.95 -0.56
N SER A 13 -30.74 15.60 0.66
CA SER A 13 -29.85 15.56 1.82
C SER A 13 -28.95 14.33 1.73
N VAL A 14 -28.00 14.31 0.79
CA VAL A 14 -26.85 13.40 0.87
C VAL A 14 -25.59 14.18 0.52
N SER A 15 -25.38 15.28 1.23
CA SER A 15 -24.05 15.86 1.36
C SER A 15 -23.37 15.24 2.59
N LEU A 16 -22.97 13.97 2.47
CA LEU A 16 -21.76 13.51 3.15
C LEU A 16 -20.62 14.26 2.46
N SER A 17 -20.35 15.48 2.96
CA SER A 17 -19.19 16.24 2.56
C SER A 17 -17.98 15.48 3.09
N PHE A 18 -17.48 14.55 2.28
CA PHE A 18 -16.17 13.97 2.53
C PHE A 18 -15.15 15.11 2.59
N ALA A 19 -14.40 15.17 3.67
CA ALA A 19 -13.42 16.20 3.94
C ALA A 19 -12.01 15.69 3.62
N PHE A 20 -11.88 14.70 2.74
CA PHE A 20 -10.57 14.23 2.32
C PHE A 20 -9.83 15.31 1.53
N SER A 21 -8.51 15.27 1.65
CA SER A 21 -7.61 16.09 0.83
C SER A 21 -6.96 15.21 -0.23
N VAL A 22 -6.54 15.82 -1.33
CA VAL A 22 -5.78 15.14 -2.38
C VAL A 22 -4.40 15.77 -2.48
N MET A 23 -3.37 14.93 -2.48
CA MET A 23 -2.00 15.33 -2.81
C MET A 23 -1.46 14.44 -3.93
N TYR A 24 -0.29 14.80 -4.45
CA TYR A 24 0.45 13.98 -5.40
C TYR A 24 1.81 13.64 -4.81
N VAL A 25 2.31 12.45 -5.15
CA VAL A 25 3.62 11.98 -4.72
C VAL A 25 4.36 11.36 -5.91
N SER A 26 5.66 11.55 -5.95
CA SER A 26 6.56 10.96 -6.93
C SER A 26 7.79 10.38 -6.24
N TRP A 27 8.37 9.33 -6.82
CA TRP A 27 9.69 8.83 -6.42
C TRP A 27 10.81 9.89 -6.50
N TYR A 28 10.58 10.98 -7.23
CA TYR A 28 11.53 12.08 -7.38
C TYR A 28 11.34 13.22 -6.36
N ASP A 29 10.39 13.08 -5.43
CA ASP A 29 10.28 13.98 -4.29
C ASP A 29 11.52 13.82 -3.38
N SER A 30 12.09 14.93 -2.92
CA SER A 30 13.38 14.92 -2.20
C SER A 30 13.35 14.08 -0.93
N GLU A 31 12.20 14.01 -0.26
CA GLU A 31 12.00 13.20 0.95
C GLU A 31 12.03 11.69 0.69
N LEU A 32 11.89 11.28 -0.57
CA LEU A 32 11.87 9.88 -1.00
C LEU A 32 13.17 9.42 -1.68
N ALA A 33 14.20 10.28 -1.77
CA ALA A 33 15.42 9.98 -2.50
C ALA A 33 16.10 8.67 -2.04
N ASP A 34 16.32 8.51 -0.74
CA ASP A 34 16.92 7.30 -0.16
C ASP A 34 16.08 6.04 -0.42
N PHE A 35 14.75 6.19 -0.39
CA PHE A 35 13.82 5.08 -0.64
C PHE A 35 13.81 4.71 -2.12
N LYS A 36 13.88 5.69 -3.01
CA LYS A 36 14.02 5.48 -4.45
C LYS A 36 15.30 4.70 -4.76
N GLU A 37 16.44 5.13 -4.23
CA GLU A 37 17.71 4.43 -4.45
C GLU A 37 17.64 2.97 -3.98
N ARG A 38 16.97 2.72 -2.85
CA ARG A 38 16.70 1.35 -2.38
C ARG A 38 15.80 0.56 -3.31
N PHE A 39 14.70 1.15 -3.78
CA PHE A 39 13.83 0.52 -4.76
C PHE A 39 14.62 0.13 -6.00
N GLU A 40 15.35 1.08 -6.60
CA GLU A 40 16.10 0.86 -7.83
C GLU A 40 17.20 -0.20 -7.66
N LYS A 41 17.86 -0.23 -6.50
CA LYS A 41 18.85 -1.25 -6.17
C LYS A 41 18.24 -2.65 -6.04
N ASN A 42 17.11 -2.79 -5.34
CA ASN A 42 16.52 -4.11 -5.06
C ASN A 42 15.74 -4.67 -6.26
N VAL A 43 15.12 -3.81 -7.06
CA VAL A 43 14.33 -4.20 -8.24
C VAL A 43 15.17 -4.22 -9.52
N GLY A 44 16.32 -3.53 -9.53
CA GLY A 44 17.20 -3.43 -10.70
C GLY A 44 16.62 -2.59 -11.83
N LYS A 45 15.66 -1.70 -11.54
CA LYS A 45 15.03 -0.80 -12.51
C LYS A 45 14.91 0.61 -11.96
N THR A 46 14.99 1.59 -12.85
CA THR A 46 14.72 3.00 -12.52
C THR A 46 13.25 3.17 -12.11
N ALA A 47 13.03 3.89 -11.01
CA ALA A 47 11.69 4.23 -10.56
C ALA A 47 11.00 5.17 -11.57
N THR A 48 9.68 5.09 -11.72
CA THR A 48 9.00 5.97 -12.69
C THR A 48 8.97 7.42 -12.21
N SER A 49 8.95 8.35 -13.15
CA SER A 49 8.71 9.77 -12.87
C SER A 49 7.23 10.13 -12.72
N THR A 50 6.36 9.11 -12.60
CA THR A 50 4.91 9.27 -12.48
C THR A 50 4.56 10.01 -11.20
N ASN A 51 3.60 10.94 -11.28
CA ASN A 51 2.97 11.54 -10.12
C ASN A 51 1.71 10.74 -9.77
N TYR A 52 1.73 10.06 -8.63
CA TYR A 52 0.61 9.26 -8.16
C TYR A 52 -0.29 10.10 -7.26
N MET A 53 -1.60 9.89 -7.39
CA MET A 53 -2.59 10.57 -6.57
C MET A 53 -2.73 9.89 -5.22
N VAL A 54 -2.75 10.69 -4.16
CA VAL A 54 -2.90 10.26 -2.77
C VAL A 54 -4.15 10.90 -2.19
N TYR A 55 -5.07 10.09 -1.68
CA TYR A 55 -6.24 10.52 -0.94
C TYR A 55 -5.91 10.48 0.54
N LEU A 56 -5.90 11.65 1.18
CA LEU A 56 -5.72 11.79 2.62
C LEU A 56 -7.08 11.92 3.29
N SER A 57 -7.43 10.91 4.08
CA SER A 57 -8.69 10.89 4.81
C SER A 57 -8.60 11.73 6.10
N SER A 58 -9.66 12.46 6.42
CA SER A 58 -9.83 13.21 7.66
C SER A 58 -10.20 12.33 8.85
N SER A 59 -10.65 11.09 8.61
CA SER A 59 -10.94 10.12 9.66
C SER A 59 -10.70 8.67 9.20
N VAL A 60 -10.63 7.74 10.16
CA VAL A 60 -10.53 6.30 9.89
C VAL A 60 -11.76 5.79 9.12
N SER A 61 -12.96 6.26 9.48
CA SER A 61 -14.21 5.86 8.80
C SER A 61 -14.23 6.33 7.36
N GLU A 62 -13.79 7.57 7.08
CA GLU A 62 -13.65 8.08 5.71
C GLU A 62 -12.63 7.27 4.91
N PHE A 63 -11.50 6.88 5.52
CA PHE A 63 -10.53 6.00 4.88
C PHE A 63 -11.14 4.66 4.46
N VAL A 64 -11.87 4.00 5.35
CA VAL A 64 -12.51 2.71 5.07
C VAL A 64 -13.53 2.86 3.93
N GLU A 65 -14.30 3.93 3.93
CA GLU A 65 -15.32 4.19 2.90
C GLU A 65 -14.70 4.50 1.52
N LEU A 66 -13.64 5.31 1.47
CA LEU A 66 -12.95 5.67 0.23
C LEU A 66 -12.13 4.51 -0.36
N SER A 67 -11.45 3.75 0.49
CA SER A 67 -10.47 2.74 0.06
C SER A 67 -11.04 1.32 0.01
N GLY A 68 -12.09 1.03 0.79
CA GLY A 68 -12.55 -0.33 1.04
C GLY A 68 -11.54 -1.19 1.83
N LEU A 69 -10.53 -0.58 2.44
CA LEU A 69 -9.53 -1.27 3.26
C LEU A 69 -10.01 -1.37 4.71
N PRO A 70 -9.53 -2.37 5.48
CA PRO A 70 -9.83 -2.48 6.90
C PRO A 70 -9.34 -1.27 7.70
N HIS A 71 -10.08 -0.89 8.75
CA HIS A 71 -9.78 0.26 9.60
C HIS A 71 -8.42 0.20 10.32
N TRP A 72 -7.80 -0.98 10.39
CA TRP A 72 -6.50 -1.18 11.03
C TRP A 72 -5.31 -1.03 10.07
N VAL A 73 -5.57 -0.87 8.76
CA VAL A 73 -4.56 -0.62 7.73
C VAL A 73 -4.30 0.89 7.63
N LEU A 74 -3.07 1.35 7.87
CA LEU A 74 -2.73 2.79 7.83
C LEU A 74 -2.80 3.39 6.42
N ALA A 75 -2.48 2.60 5.40
CA ALA A 75 -2.43 3.03 4.02
C ALA A 75 -2.62 1.85 3.07
N GLY A 76 -3.02 2.11 1.83
CA GLY A 76 -3.03 1.07 0.82
C GLY A 76 -3.29 1.58 -0.59
N VAL A 77 -2.96 0.75 -1.56
CA VAL A 77 -3.19 1.03 -2.97
C VAL A 77 -4.49 0.40 -3.48
N ARG A 78 -5.28 1.20 -4.21
CA ARG A 78 -6.45 0.73 -5.00
C ARG A 78 -6.56 1.52 -6.30
N ASN A 79 -6.81 0.84 -7.41
CA ASN A 79 -7.07 1.46 -8.72
C ASN A 79 -6.03 2.53 -9.11
N GLY A 80 -4.74 2.22 -8.89
CA GLY A 80 -3.62 3.11 -9.19
C GLY A 80 -3.49 4.34 -8.28
N LYS A 81 -4.16 4.36 -7.13
CA LYS A 81 -4.18 5.48 -6.18
C LYS A 81 -3.76 4.99 -4.80
N ILE A 82 -3.12 5.87 -4.03
CA ILE A 82 -2.80 5.64 -2.63
C ILE A 82 -3.91 6.24 -1.77
N PHE A 83 -4.33 5.51 -0.75
CA PHE A 83 -5.24 5.99 0.28
C PHE A 83 -4.50 5.99 1.60
N LEU A 84 -4.57 7.10 2.32
CA LEU A 84 -3.99 7.26 3.64
C LEU A 84 -5.09 7.50 4.67
N GLN A 85 -4.90 6.90 5.84
CA GLN A 85 -5.54 7.33 7.07
C GLN A 85 -5.06 8.75 7.49
N PRO A 86 -5.67 9.38 8.51
CA PRO A 86 -5.23 10.68 8.98
C PRO A 86 -3.73 10.75 9.28
N LEU A 87 -3.06 11.83 8.85
CA LEU A 87 -1.60 11.99 8.98
C LEU A 87 -1.08 11.81 10.41
N SER A 88 -1.89 12.12 11.42
CA SER A 88 -1.54 11.94 12.83
C SER A 88 -1.27 10.49 13.24
N LEU A 89 -1.68 9.51 12.43
CA LEU A 89 -1.48 8.08 12.69
C LEU A 89 -0.18 7.53 12.06
N HIS A 90 0.50 8.32 11.23
CA HIS A 90 1.73 7.90 10.57
C HIS A 90 2.96 8.35 11.37
N GLU A 91 3.76 7.40 11.83
CA GLU A 91 5.08 7.71 12.45
C GLU A 91 6.01 8.41 11.46
N SER A 92 5.96 7.99 10.19
CA SER A 92 6.71 8.57 9.07
C SER A 92 5.86 8.49 7.81
N LEU A 93 5.48 9.66 7.29
CA LEU A 93 4.74 9.75 6.04
C LEU A 93 5.59 9.25 4.85
N ALA A 94 6.87 9.63 4.81
CA ALA A 94 7.79 9.19 3.76
C ALA A 94 7.93 7.66 3.71
N THR A 95 8.06 7.01 4.87
CA THR A 95 8.09 5.53 4.97
C THR A 95 6.80 4.92 4.44
N THR A 96 5.64 5.46 4.82
CA THR A 96 4.34 4.97 4.34
C THR A 96 4.21 5.13 2.82
N LEU A 97 4.52 6.31 2.30
CA LEU A 97 4.42 6.59 0.86
C LEU A 97 5.40 5.74 0.05
N ALA A 98 6.63 5.53 0.53
CA ALA A 98 7.59 4.65 -0.12
C ALA A 98 7.10 3.20 -0.21
N HIS A 99 6.43 2.70 0.84
CA HIS A 99 5.83 1.37 0.85
C HIS A 99 4.74 1.27 -0.24
N GLU A 100 3.79 2.20 -0.24
CA GLU A 100 2.67 2.18 -1.21
C GLU A 100 3.10 2.45 -2.65
N LEU A 101 4.09 3.31 -2.86
CA LEU A 101 4.69 3.53 -4.18
C LEU A 101 5.37 2.27 -4.71
N THR A 102 5.97 1.47 -3.83
CA THR A 102 6.58 0.20 -4.23
C THR A 102 5.52 -0.77 -4.76
N HIS A 103 4.37 -0.88 -4.09
CA HIS A 103 3.24 -1.67 -4.58
C HIS A 103 2.78 -1.21 -5.98
N LEU A 104 2.62 0.10 -6.18
CA LEU A 104 2.23 0.65 -7.49
C LEU A 104 3.20 0.29 -8.62
N GLU A 105 4.51 0.40 -8.38
CA GLU A 105 5.54 0.04 -9.36
C GLU A 105 5.58 -1.48 -9.63
N LEU A 106 5.28 -2.29 -8.62
CA LEU A 106 5.35 -3.74 -8.72
C LEU A 106 4.11 -4.39 -9.36
N GLN A 107 2.99 -3.66 -9.51
CA GLN A 107 1.75 -4.18 -10.09
C GLN A 107 1.94 -4.86 -11.45
N ALA A 108 2.84 -4.34 -12.30
CA ALA A 108 3.07 -4.88 -13.64
C ALA A 108 3.73 -6.27 -13.66
N TYR A 109 4.33 -6.71 -12.56
CA TYR A 109 4.97 -8.03 -12.45
C TYR A 109 4.03 -9.12 -11.94
N GLU A 110 2.88 -8.73 -11.39
CA GLU A 110 1.91 -9.63 -10.77
C GLU A 110 2.58 -10.59 -9.77
N LEU A 111 3.43 -10.09 -8.87
CA LEU A 111 4.13 -10.95 -7.91
C LEU A 111 3.16 -11.67 -6.97
N ASP A 112 3.61 -12.79 -6.40
CA ASP A 112 2.95 -13.36 -5.23
C ASP A 112 2.96 -12.28 -4.13
N TYR A 113 1.81 -12.06 -3.49
CA TYR A 113 1.64 -10.92 -2.61
C TYR A 113 2.66 -10.87 -1.46
N TRP A 114 3.09 -12.02 -0.94
CA TRP A 114 4.13 -12.05 0.10
C TRP A 114 5.51 -11.57 -0.40
N ILE A 115 5.80 -11.73 -1.69
CA ILE A 115 7.02 -11.19 -2.32
C ILE A 115 6.88 -9.68 -2.50
N GLU A 116 5.74 -9.23 -3.02
CA GLU A 116 5.41 -7.80 -3.20
C GLU A 116 5.50 -7.04 -1.87
N GLU A 117 4.81 -7.54 -0.84
CA GLU A 117 4.82 -7.00 0.52
C GLU A 117 6.23 -6.99 1.13
N GLY A 118 7.01 -8.06 0.92
CA GLY A 118 8.38 -8.13 1.39
C GLY A 118 9.29 -7.08 0.74
N LEU A 119 9.18 -6.87 -0.57
CA LEU A 119 9.90 -5.82 -1.30
C LEU A 119 9.49 -4.43 -0.82
N ALA A 120 8.19 -4.16 -0.68
CA ALA A 120 7.70 -2.89 -0.14
C ALA A 120 8.27 -2.61 1.26
N CYS A 121 8.33 -3.63 2.11
CA CYS A 121 8.94 -3.52 3.45
C CYS A 121 10.44 -3.25 3.45
N ILE A 122 11.19 -3.88 2.54
CA ILE A 122 12.63 -3.67 2.39
C ILE A 122 12.93 -2.24 1.95
N VAL A 123 12.18 -1.77 0.94
CA VAL A 123 12.31 -0.42 0.40
C VAL A 123 12.01 0.59 1.49
N ALA A 124 10.85 0.49 2.13
CA ALA A 124 10.35 1.43 3.12
C ALA A 124 11.00 1.30 4.51
N LYS A 125 11.89 0.34 4.74
CA LYS A 125 12.58 0.11 6.03
C LYS A 125 11.62 -0.21 7.19
N ASN A 126 10.44 -0.78 6.92
CA ASN A 126 9.38 -0.92 7.93
C ASN A 126 9.82 -1.68 9.20
N TRP A 127 10.75 -2.63 9.06
CA TRP A 127 11.13 -3.56 10.11
C TRP A 127 12.60 -3.44 10.56
N GLU A 128 13.33 -2.43 10.08
CA GLU A 128 14.70 -2.21 10.52
C GLU A 128 14.74 -1.98 12.04
N ASN A 129 15.59 -2.73 12.74
CA ASN A 129 15.71 -2.71 14.21
C ASN A 129 14.44 -3.15 14.98
N ARG A 130 13.50 -3.82 14.31
CA ARG A 130 12.32 -4.44 14.95
C ARG A 130 12.43 -5.96 14.91
N THR A 131 11.91 -6.61 15.95
CA THR A 131 11.84 -8.07 16.04
C THR A 131 10.43 -8.48 16.41
N LEU A 132 9.78 -9.25 15.54
CA LEU A 132 8.47 -9.86 15.77
C LEU A 132 8.57 -11.39 15.65
N THR A 133 7.46 -12.08 15.91
CA THR A 133 7.40 -13.54 15.76
C THR A 133 7.08 -13.88 14.30
N PRO A 134 7.98 -14.56 13.57
CA PRO A 134 7.72 -14.93 12.19
C PRO A 134 6.65 -16.03 12.10
N LEU A 135 5.92 -16.04 11.00
CA LEU A 135 4.98 -17.10 10.64
C LEU A 135 5.73 -18.25 9.93
N ASN A 136 5.24 -19.48 10.10
CA ASN A 136 5.89 -20.66 9.51
C ASN A 136 5.61 -20.82 8.00
N ASP A 137 4.40 -20.48 7.55
CA ASP A 137 3.94 -20.59 6.17
C ASP A 137 3.21 -19.29 5.81
N ILE A 138 3.75 -18.53 4.86
CA ILE A 138 3.15 -17.25 4.41
C ILE A 138 2.59 -17.37 2.99
N GLU A 139 3.06 -18.35 2.24
CA GLU A 139 2.71 -18.58 0.85
C GLU A 139 1.24 -19.01 0.71
N GLY A 140 0.70 -19.72 1.70
CA GLY A 140 -0.72 -20.10 1.77
C GLY A 140 -1.63 -19.11 2.51
N VAL A 141 -1.10 -18.01 3.04
CA VAL A 141 -1.88 -17.08 3.87
C VAL A 141 -2.57 -16.03 3.01
N ASN A 142 -3.89 -15.93 3.13
CA ASN A 142 -4.64 -14.83 2.53
C ASN A 142 -4.59 -13.61 3.48
N PRO A 143 -3.92 -12.51 3.10
CA PRO A 143 -3.74 -11.34 3.96
C PRO A 143 -5.07 -10.65 4.35
N LYS A 144 -6.14 -10.85 3.56
CA LYS A 144 -7.47 -10.28 3.84
C LYS A 144 -8.16 -10.90 5.06
N ASP A 145 -7.74 -12.11 5.43
CA ASP A 145 -8.34 -12.85 6.55
C ASP A 145 -7.60 -12.59 7.88
N LEU A 146 -6.55 -11.76 7.84
CA LEU A 146 -5.72 -11.45 9.01
C LEU A 146 -6.28 -10.26 9.79
N ASP A 147 -6.14 -10.31 11.11
CA ASP A 147 -6.27 -9.12 11.96
C ASP A 147 -4.99 -8.26 11.92
N TYR A 148 -5.02 -7.11 12.60
CA TYR A 148 -3.88 -6.19 12.71
C TYR A 148 -2.58 -6.89 13.13
N TYR A 149 -2.60 -7.64 14.24
CA TYR A 149 -1.39 -8.24 14.81
C TYR A 149 -0.86 -9.37 13.93
N GLN A 150 -1.76 -10.18 13.38
CA GLN A 150 -1.42 -11.23 12.44
C GLN A 150 -0.82 -10.65 11.17
N TYR A 151 -1.37 -9.53 10.66
CA TYR A 151 -0.83 -8.84 9.50
C TYR A 151 0.58 -8.27 9.76
N GLN A 152 0.83 -7.71 10.95
CA GLN A 152 2.19 -7.25 11.32
C GLN A 152 3.20 -8.42 11.28
N ASN A 153 2.85 -9.58 11.86
CA ASN A 153 3.71 -10.76 11.82
C ASN A 153 3.88 -11.29 10.38
N TYR A 154 2.82 -11.28 9.58
CA TYR A 154 2.86 -11.66 8.16
C TYR A 154 3.81 -10.76 7.37
N SER A 155 3.64 -9.44 7.45
CA SER A 155 4.47 -8.45 6.74
C SER A 155 5.93 -8.51 7.20
N TYR A 156 6.18 -8.69 8.51
CA TYR A 156 7.52 -8.96 9.03
C TYR A 156 8.15 -10.23 8.46
N THR A 157 7.37 -11.31 8.35
CA THR A 157 7.85 -12.57 7.77
C THR A 157 8.13 -12.44 6.28
N CYS A 158 7.30 -11.70 5.54
CA CYS A 158 7.53 -11.36 4.14
C CYS A 158 8.87 -10.63 3.97
N TRP A 159 9.09 -9.57 4.75
CA TRP A 159 10.34 -8.83 4.78
C TRP A 159 11.55 -9.72 5.05
N MET A 160 11.48 -10.57 6.09
CA MET A 160 12.57 -11.50 6.42
C MET A 160 12.87 -12.47 5.27
N LYS A 161 11.85 -13.15 4.74
CA LYS A 161 12.02 -14.15 3.69
C LYS A 161 12.57 -13.53 2.40
N VAL A 162 11.99 -12.41 1.95
CA VAL A 162 12.44 -11.73 0.73
C VAL A 162 13.85 -11.17 0.90
N SER A 163 14.19 -10.60 2.06
CA SER A 163 15.55 -10.12 2.33
C SER A 163 16.57 -11.25 2.16
N LYS A 164 16.29 -12.43 2.74
CA LYS A 164 17.17 -13.61 2.63
C LYS A 164 17.30 -14.14 1.19
N LEU A 165 16.22 -14.05 0.40
CA LEU A 165 16.25 -14.44 -1.01
C LEU A 165 17.11 -13.47 -1.82
N LEU A 166 17.02 -12.16 -1.56
CA LEU A 166 17.84 -11.14 -2.21
C LEU A 166 19.31 -11.15 -1.78
N GLU A 167 19.63 -11.61 -0.56
CA GLU A 167 21.02 -11.83 -0.14
C GLU A 167 21.77 -12.82 -1.04
N ASN A 168 21.05 -13.81 -1.59
CA ASN A 168 21.61 -14.91 -2.37
C ASN A 168 21.11 -14.94 -3.82
N GLY A 169 20.44 -13.87 -4.27
CA GLY A 169 19.74 -13.84 -5.53
C GLY A 169 19.45 -12.41 -5.99
N SER A 170 18.45 -12.28 -6.85
CA SER A 170 18.09 -11.06 -7.55
C SER A 170 16.57 -10.95 -7.67
N PHE A 171 16.11 -9.77 -8.10
CA PHE A 171 14.70 -9.58 -8.43
C PHE A 171 14.20 -10.57 -9.49
N SER A 172 15.05 -10.95 -10.46
CA SER A 172 14.71 -11.95 -11.47
C SER A 172 14.40 -13.32 -10.86
N ASP A 173 15.12 -13.70 -9.81
CA ASP A 173 14.87 -14.98 -9.11
C ASP A 173 13.53 -14.94 -8.35
N LEU A 174 13.17 -13.78 -7.78
CA LEU A 174 11.86 -13.58 -7.16
C LEU A 174 10.71 -13.66 -8.18
N LEU A 175 10.90 -13.08 -9.37
CA LEU A 175 9.93 -13.18 -10.47
C LEU A 175 9.73 -14.64 -10.92
N GLU A 176 10.82 -15.39 -11.07
CA GLU A 176 10.74 -16.81 -11.42
C GLU A 176 10.03 -17.62 -10.35
N LEU A 177 10.35 -17.39 -9.07
CA LEU A 177 9.70 -18.04 -7.94
C LEU A 177 8.17 -17.82 -7.94
N SER A 178 7.72 -16.57 -8.09
CA SER A 178 6.29 -16.27 -8.17
C SER A 178 5.62 -16.97 -9.36
N ARG A 179 6.26 -16.96 -10.53
CA ARG A 179 5.75 -17.66 -11.71
C ARG A 179 5.59 -19.16 -11.47
N MET A 180 6.56 -19.80 -10.81
CA MET A 180 6.52 -21.23 -10.48
C MET A 180 5.40 -21.54 -9.48
N ASN A 181 5.15 -20.67 -8.50
CA ASN A 181 4.06 -20.87 -7.54
C ASN A 181 2.69 -20.80 -8.21
N LYS A 182 2.48 -19.84 -9.12
CA LYS A 182 1.25 -19.74 -9.91
C LYS A 182 0.97 -20.99 -10.76
N GLN A 183 2.02 -21.60 -11.34
CA GLN A 183 1.87 -22.83 -12.14
C GLN A 183 1.46 -24.05 -11.32
N LYS A 184 1.81 -24.12 -10.03
CA LYS A 184 1.41 -25.24 -9.15
C LYS A 184 -0.07 -25.21 -8.76
N LEU A 185 -0.73 -24.06 -8.93
CA LEU A 185 -2.14 -23.84 -8.57
C LEU A 185 -3.09 -24.06 -9.76
N GLN A 186 -2.57 -24.34 -10.95
CA GLN A 186 -3.33 -24.68 -12.18
C GLN A 186 -3.37 -26.19 -12.39
#